data_AF-A0A527WZP5-F1
#
_entry.id   AF-A0A527WZP5-F1
#
_cell.length_a   1.000
_cell.length_b   1.000
_cell.length_c   1.000
_cell.angle_alpha   90.00
_cell.angle_beta   90.00
_cell.angle_gamma   90.00
#
_symmetry.space_group_name_H-M   'P 1'
#
loop_
_entity.id
_entity.type
_entity.pdbx_description
1 polymer ?
#
loop_
_entity_poly.entity_id
_entity_poly.type
_entity_poly.pdbx_seq_one_letter_code
_entity_poly.pdbx_strand_id
1 'polypeptide(L)'
;MTLAKETASLLEKLGVAKEALSGGDLIVHSPVTGEQIAALKQISAADAGKAIDAAHKAFQAWRLVPGPKRGELVRLLGEELRAHKDELGRLVSIEVGKIPSEGLGEVQEMIDICDFAVGLSRQLYGLTIATERPGHRMMETWHPLGVVGVISAFNFPVAVWSWNAALAFVCGDVVVWKPSEKTPLTALACEAIFKRAARRFGADAPTGLLQVLIGDRVAGEVLVDHPKVPLVSATGSTRMGREVGPRLAKRFARAVLELGGN
;
A
#
# COMPACT_ATOMS: atom_id res chain seq x y z
N MET A 1 13.10 -8.38 27.95
CA MET A 1 13.12 -8.86 26.55
C MET A 1 13.69 -7.72 25.72
N THR A 2 14.65 -7.96 24.82
CA THR A 2 15.20 -6.86 23.99
C THR A 2 14.19 -6.44 22.93
N LEU A 3 14.33 -5.25 22.38
CA LEU A 3 13.37 -4.74 21.41
C LEU A 3 13.43 -5.56 20.11
N ALA A 4 14.62 -6.07 19.73
CA ALA A 4 14.77 -6.98 18.60
C ALA A 4 13.99 -8.29 18.79
N LYS A 5 14.02 -8.88 20.00
CA LYS A 5 13.26 -10.10 20.31
C LYS A 5 11.76 -9.85 20.30
N GLU A 6 11.32 -8.71 20.84
CA GLU A 6 9.90 -8.30 20.81
C GLU A 6 9.43 -8.11 19.36
N THR A 7 10.20 -7.39 18.56
CA THR A 7 9.93 -7.14 17.13
C THR A 7 9.80 -8.45 16.35
N ALA A 8 10.74 -9.38 16.51
CA ALA A 8 10.68 -10.69 15.84
C ALA A 8 9.43 -11.49 16.24
N SER A 9 9.04 -11.46 17.52
CA SER A 9 7.83 -12.12 18.03
C SER A 9 6.55 -11.51 17.44
N LEU A 10 6.48 -10.17 17.36
CA LEU A 10 5.34 -9.48 16.75
C LEU A 10 5.23 -9.84 15.25
N LEU A 11 6.33 -9.79 14.52
CA LEU A 11 6.37 -10.11 13.09
C LEU A 11 5.97 -11.57 12.81
N GLU A 12 6.40 -12.51 13.65
CA GLU A 12 5.98 -13.91 13.58
C GLU A 12 4.46 -14.06 13.78
N LYS A 13 3.89 -13.42 14.81
CA LYS A 13 2.42 -13.41 15.03
C LYS A 13 1.66 -12.83 13.84
N LEU A 14 2.19 -11.73 13.28
CA LEU A 14 1.65 -11.05 12.10
C LEU A 14 1.85 -11.85 10.80
N GLY A 15 2.66 -12.91 10.82
CA GLY A 15 2.80 -13.89 9.74
C GLY A 15 3.90 -13.54 8.74
N VAL A 16 4.86 -12.72 9.17
CA VAL A 16 6.07 -12.42 8.39
C VAL A 16 7.07 -13.56 8.58
N ALA A 17 7.63 -14.04 7.46
CA ALA A 17 8.61 -15.11 7.46
C ALA A 17 9.90 -14.68 8.19
N LYS A 18 10.43 -15.53 9.08
CA LYS A 18 11.63 -15.21 9.88
C LYS A 18 12.86 -14.98 9.00
N GLU A 19 12.93 -15.67 7.87
CA GLU A 19 14.01 -15.59 6.90
C GLU A 19 14.07 -14.22 6.23
N ALA A 20 12.94 -13.50 6.17
CA ALA A 20 12.89 -12.15 5.61
C ALA A 20 13.62 -11.12 6.51
N LEU A 21 13.82 -11.42 7.80
CA LEU A 21 14.28 -10.46 8.80
C LEU A 21 15.81 -10.43 8.98
N SER A 22 16.55 -11.27 8.26
CA SER A 22 18.00 -11.42 8.44
C SER A 22 18.75 -11.62 7.12
N GLY A 23 20.06 -11.37 7.14
CA GLY A 23 20.96 -11.69 6.02
C GLY A 23 20.87 -10.74 4.82
N GLY A 24 20.35 -9.53 5.02
CA GLY A 24 20.41 -8.44 4.04
C GLY A 24 21.18 -7.22 4.52
N ASP A 25 21.31 -6.25 3.62
CA ASP A 25 22.10 -5.03 3.75
C ASP A 25 21.32 -3.81 4.23
N LEU A 26 19.98 -3.86 4.19
CA LEU A 26 19.13 -2.84 4.79
C LEU A 26 18.98 -3.09 6.30
N ILE A 27 19.82 -2.43 7.08
CA ILE A 27 19.79 -2.50 8.54
C ILE A 27 18.67 -1.62 9.10
N VAL A 28 17.78 -2.21 9.89
CA VAL A 28 16.66 -1.52 10.52
C VAL A 28 16.96 -1.29 11.99
N HIS A 29 16.88 -0.04 12.42
CA HIS A 29 17.06 0.36 13.82
C HIS A 29 15.75 0.91 14.38
N SER A 30 15.49 0.63 15.66
CA SER A 30 14.43 1.33 16.37
C SER A 30 14.90 2.71 16.82
N PRO A 31 14.15 3.79 16.56
CA PRO A 31 14.46 5.12 17.12
C PRO A 31 14.23 5.19 18.64
N VAL A 32 13.54 4.22 19.25
CA VAL A 32 13.28 4.19 20.71
C VAL A 32 14.56 3.94 21.50
N THR A 33 15.44 3.06 21.00
CA THR A 33 16.65 2.63 21.71
C THR A 33 17.93 2.72 20.88
N GLY A 34 17.82 2.88 19.56
CA GLY A 34 18.93 2.72 18.61
C GLY A 34 19.27 1.25 18.30
N GLU A 35 18.63 0.28 18.96
CA GLU A 35 18.89 -1.15 18.77
C GLU A 35 18.58 -1.56 17.32
N GLN A 36 19.47 -2.36 16.73
CA GLN A 36 19.20 -3.03 15.46
C GLN A 36 18.11 -4.09 15.68
N ILE A 37 17.00 -3.98 14.96
CA ILE A 37 15.82 -4.85 15.10
C ILE A 37 15.63 -5.81 13.92
N ALA A 38 16.26 -5.54 12.76
CA ALA A 38 16.26 -6.46 11.61
C ALA A 38 17.39 -6.12 10.61
N ALA A 39 17.62 -7.02 9.64
CA ALA A 39 18.50 -6.81 8.49
C ALA A 39 17.84 -7.41 7.22
N LEU A 40 17.28 -6.57 6.36
CA LEU A 40 16.44 -6.98 5.23
C LEU A 40 17.22 -6.93 3.92
N LYS A 41 16.89 -7.83 2.98
CA LYS A 41 17.42 -7.76 1.62
C LYS A 41 16.69 -6.68 0.83
N GLN A 42 17.42 -5.82 0.15
CA GLN A 42 16.83 -4.86 -0.78
C GLN A 42 16.45 -5.53 -2.10
N ILE A 43 15.33 -5.11 -2.66
CA ILE A 43 14.89 -5.53 -3.98
C ILE A 43 15.79 -4.89 -5.05
N SER A 44 16.22 -5.69 -6.02
CA SER A 44 16.96 -5.19 -7.17
C SER A 44 16.04 -4.37 -8.08
N ALA A 45 16.62 -3.46 -8.88
CA ALA A 45 15.85 -2.70 -9.88
C ALA A 45 15.11 -3.62 -10.87
N ALA A 46 15.76 -4.71 -11.27
CA ALA A 46 15.18 -5.71 -12.18
C ALA A 46 14.00 -6.44 -11.53
N ASP A 47 14.11 -6.83 -10.27
CA ASP A 47 13.04 -7.54 -9.57
C ASP A 47 11.89 -6.61 -9.19
N ALA A 48 12.15 -5.33 -8.93
CA ALA A 48 11.11 -4.32 -8.81
C ALA A 48 10.29 -4.18 -10.10
N GLY A 49 10.96 -4.16 -11.26
CA GLY A 49 10.28 -4.21 -12.56
C GLY A 49 9.39 -5.46 -12.73
N LYS A 50 9.91 -6.64 -12.37
CA LYS A 50 9.13 -7.90 -12.41
C LYS A 50 7.92 -7.87 -11.48
N ALA A 51 8.05 -7.29 -10.28
CA ALA A 51 6.95 -7.15 -9.34
C ALA A 51 5.84 -6.23 -9.90
N ILE A 52 6.22 -5.13 -10.56
CA ILE A 52 5.27 -4.23 -11.24
C ILE A 52 4.57 -4.94 -12.41
N ASP A 53 5.31 -5.74 -13.19
CA ASP A 53 4.73 -6.54 -14.27
C ASP A 53 3.74 -7.60 -13.75
N ALA A 54 4.05 -8.23 -12.62
CA ALA A 54 3.15 -9.17 -11.95
C ALA A 54 1.88 -8.47 -11.45
N ALA A 55 2.01 -7.27 -10.87
CA ALA A 55 0.87 -6.45 -10.48
C ALA A 55 0.00 -6.08 -11.69
N HIS A 56 0.62 -5.64 -12.80
CA HIS A 56 -0.13 -5.35 -14.02
C HIS A 56 -0.90 -6.57 -14.56
N LYS A 57 -0.32 -7.78 -14.47
CA LYS A 57 -1.03 -9.02 -14.81
C LYS A 57 -2.22 -9.26 -13.88
N ALA A 58 -2.06 -9.04 -12.58
CA ALA A 58 -3.13 -9.15 -11.58
C ALA A 58 -4.28 -8.16 -11.89
N PHE A 59 -3.95 -6.93 -12.29
CA PHE A 59 -4.92 -5.90 -12.66
C PHE A 59 -5.85 -6.36 -13.79
N GLN A 60 -5.34 -7.07 -14.80
CA GLN A 60 -6.17 -7.55 -15.92
C GLN A 60 -7.32 -8.44 -15.46
N ALA A 61 -7.13 -9.22 -14.38
CA ALA A 61 -8.16 -10.03 -13.75
C ALA A 61 -8.99 -9.20 -12.75
N TRP A 62 -8.32 -8.42 -11.88
CA TRP A 62 -8.98 -7.69 -10.78
C TRP A 62 -10.00 -6.66 -11.27
N ARG A 63 -9.72 -5.99 -12.39
CA ARG A 63 -10.65 -5.00 -12.98
C ARG A 63 -11.99 -5.59 -13.40
N LEU A 64 -12.07 -6.91 -13.60
CA LEU A 64 -13.28 -7.63 -13.99
C LEU A 64 -14.09 -8.12 -12.77
N VAL A 65 -13.49 -8.14 -11.57
CA VAL A 65 -14.20 -8.48 -10.34
C VAL A 65 -15.19 -7.36 -10.01
N PRO A 66 -16.49 -7.63 -9.78
CA PRO A 66 -17.48 -6.58 -9.52
C PRO A 66 -17.11 -5.69 -8.32
N GLY A 67 -17.37 -4.38 -8.41
CA GLY A 67 -17.06 -3.41 -7.36
C GLY A 67 -17.42 -3.86 -5.94
N PRO A 68 -18.68 -4.28 -5.67
CA PRO A 68 -19.08 -4.75 -4.34
C PRO A 68 -18.31 -6.00 -3.87
N LYS A 69 -17.90 -6.88 -4.79
CA LYS A 69 -17.09 -8.05 -4.48
C LYS A 69 -15.64 -7.66 -4.18
N ARG A 70 -15.09 -6.63 -4.84
CA ARG A 70 -13.81 -6.03 -4.42
C ARG A 70 -13.89 -5.40 -3.04
N GLY A 71 -15.03 -4.81 -2.70
CA GLY A 71 -15.35 -4.32 -1.35
C GLY A 71 -15.27 -5.42 -0.28
N GLU A 72 -15.70 -6.65 -0.59
CA GLU A 72 -15.60 -7.77 0.36
C GLU A 72 -14.14 -8.11 0.73
N LEU A 73 -13.19 -8.04 -0.21
CA LEU A 73 -11.77 -8.20 0.12
C LEU A 73 -11.30 -7.13 1.12
N VAL A 74 -11.71 -5.87 0.93
CA VAL A 74 -11.34 -4.77 1.81
C VAL A 74 -12.03 -4.90 3.18
N ARG A 75 -13.25 -5.42 3.23
CA ARG A 75 -13.95 -5.76 4.48
C ARG A 75 -13.16 -6.81 5.27
N LEU A 76 -12.71 -7.88 4.60
CA LEU A 76 -11.88 -8.93 5.19
C LEU A 76 -10.53 -8.38 5.66
N LEU A 77 -9.91 -7.47 4.91
CA LEU A 77 -8.71 -6.76 5.34
C LEU A 77 -8.95 -5.97 6.63
N GLY A 78 -10.06 -5.24 6.73
CA GLY A 78 -10.45 -4.55 7.95
C GLY A 78 -10.66 -5.49 9.15
N GLU A 79 -11.19 -6.70 8.94
CA GLU A 79 -11.29 -7.71 10.00
C GLU A 79 -9.91 -8.22 10.46
N GLU A 80 -9.00 -8.54 9.53
CA GLU A 80 -7.65 -8.97 9.89
C GLU A 80 -6.88 -7.86 10.62
N LEU A 81 -7.07 -6.59 10.22
CA LEU A 81 -6.50 -5.44 10.92
C LEU A 81 -7.05 -5.30 12.34
N ARG A 82 -8.37 -5.47 12.55
CA ARG A 82 -8.97 -5.47 13.90
C ARG A 82 -8.41 -6.60 14.77
N ALA A 83 -8.25 -7.79 14.20
CA ALA A 83 -7.72 -8.96 14.91
C ALA A 83 -6.24 -8.80 15.32
N HIS A 84 -5.50 -7.92 14.65
CA HIS A 84 -4.07 -7.70 14.85
C HIS A 84 -3.71 -6.26 15.21
N LYS A 85 -4.67 -5.49 15.71
CA LYS A 85 -4.51 -4.05 15.97
C LYS A 85 -3.41 -3.79 16.98
N ASP A 86 -3.39 -4.56 18.06
CA ASP A 86 -2.43 -4.36 19.14
C ASP A 86 -1.01 -4.72 18.70
N GLU A 87 -0.82 -5.83 17.98
CA GLU A 87 0.49 -6.21 17.47
C GLU A 87 1.03 -5.21 16.44
N LEU A 88 0.20 -4.82 15.46
CA LEU A 88 0.62 -3.87 14.43
C LEU A 88 0.86 -2.47 15.01
N GLY A 89 -0.01 -2.01 15.92
CA GLY A 89 0.15 -0.72 16.58
C GLY A 89 1.42 -0.65 17.43
N ARG A 90 1.75 -1.75 18.13
CA ARG A 90 3.03 -1.86 18.85
C ARG A 90 4.22 -1.84 17.90
N LEU A 91 4.15 -2.53 16.77
CA LEU A 91 5.21 -2.53 15.76
C LEU A 91 5.44 -1.13 15.18
N VAL A 92 4.37 -0.36 14.92
CA VAL A 92 4.46 1.04 14.49
C VAL A 92 5.22 1.87 15.52
N SER A 93 4.92 1.75 16.82
CA SER A 93 5.67 2.45 17.87
C SER A 93 7.15 2.05 17.91
N ILE A 94 7.48 0.78 17.73
CA ILE A 94 8.86 0.30 17.74
C ILE A 94 9.65 0.86 16.57
N GLU A 95 9.08 0.87 15.37
CA GLU A 95 9.80 1.21 14.15
C GLU A 95 9.86 2.72 13.88
N VAL A 96 8.83 3.47 14.29
CA VAL A 96 8.72 4.92 14.06
C VAL A 96 9.08 5.75 15.29
N GLY A 97 8.91 5.19 16.49
CA GLY A 97 9.13 5.89 17.76
C GLY A 97 7.94 6.72 18.25
N LYS A 98 6.75 6.58 17.64
CA LYS A 98 5.53 7.24 18.13
C LYS A 98 4.98 6.57 19.40
N ILE A 99 4.29 7.35 20.23
CA ILE A 99 3.72 6.83 21.48
C ILE A 99 2.70 5.70 21.19
N PRO A 100 2.54 4.71 22.08
CA PRO A 100 1.69 3.54 21.83
C PRO A 100 0.25 3.87 21.41
N SER A 101 -0.34 4.92 21.98
CA SER A 101 -1.70 5.36 21.63
C SER A 101 -1.79 5.86 20.18
N GLU A 102 -0.76 6.52 19.66
CA GLU A 102 -0.70 6.93 18.26
C GLU A 102 -0.45 5.76 17.32
N GLY A 103 0.36 4.77 17.73
CA GLY A 103 0.51 3.51 16.99
C GLY A 103 -0.83 2.78 16.83
N LEU A 104 -1.60 2.67 17.92
CA LEU A 104 -2.95 2.09 17.90
C LEU A 104 -3.95 2.95 17.11
N GLY A 105 -3.84 4.28 17.22
CA GLY A 105 -4.63 5.22 16.46
C GLY A 105 -4.41 5.08 14.96
N GLU A 106 -3.16 5.00 14.52
CA GLU A 106 -2.82 4.84 13.10
C GLU A 106 -3.41 3.55 12.52
N VAL A 107 -3.36 2.44 13.27
CA VAL A 107 -3.99 1.19 12.82
C VAL A 107 -5.53 1.29 12.82
N GLN A 108 -6.11 2.07 13.73
CA GLN A 108 -7.54 2.38 13.70
C GLN A 108 -7.91 3.12 12.41
N GLU A 109 -7.11 4.10 11.96
CA GLU A 109 -7.36 4.80 10.70
C GLU A 109 -7.37 3.84 9.49
N MET A 110 -6.54 2.79 9.51
CA MET A 110 -6.56 1.74 8.49
C MET A 110 -7.87 0.95 8.49
N ILE A 111 -8.41 0.66 9.67
CA ILE A 111 -9.68 -0.05 9.85
C ILE A 111 -10.82 0.83 9.34
N ASP A 112 -10.83 2.10 9.73
CA ASP A 112 -11.89 3.05 9.39
C ASP A 112 -11.94 3.33 7.88
N ILE A 113 -10.78 3.44 7.21
CA ILE A 113 -10.77 3.62 5.76
C ILE A 113 -11.20 2.35 5.02
N CYS A 114 -10.96 1.15 5.58
CA CYS A 114 -11.51 -0.08 5.02
C CYS A 114 -13.05 -0.05 5.07
N ASP A 115 -13.64 0.34 6.20
CA ASP A 115 -15.10 0.45 6.34
C ASP A 115 -15.70 1.48 5.38
N PHE A 116 -15.05 2.64 5.24
CA PHE A 116 -15.45 3.65 4.25
C PHE A 116 -15.37 3.10 2.81
N ALA A 117 -14.28 2.45 2.44
CA ALA A 117 -14.06 1.89 1.11
C ALA A 117 -15.08 0.78 0.77
N VAL A 118 -15.51 -0.02 1.76
CA VAL A 118 -16.60 -1.00 1.58
C VAL A 118 -17.89 -0.31 1.12
N GLY A 119 -18.25 0.82 1.73
CA GLY A 119 -19.38 1.63 1.28
C GLY A 119 -19.17 2.16 -0.14
N LEU A 120 -17.99 2.72 -0.41
CA LEU A 120 -17.63 3.29 -1.72
C LEU A 120 -17.69 2.27 -2.86
N SER A 121 -17.45 0.98 -2.58
CA SER A 121 -17.48 -0.11 -3.56
C SER A 121 -18.83 -0.31 -4.27
N ARG A 122 -19.91 0.26 -3.71
CA ARG A 122 -21.27 0.29 -4.28
C ARG A 122 -21.66 1.65 -4.87
N GLN A 123 -20.82 2.66 -4.70
CA GLN A 123 -21.09 4.02 -5.11
C GLN A 123 -20.43 4.29 -6.46
N LEU A 124 -19.10 4.49 -6.50
CA LEU A 124 -18.29 4.81 -7.70
C LEU A 124 -19.11 5.48 -8.81
N TYR A 125 -19.82 6.55 -8.43
CA TYR A 125 -20.96 7.04 -9.21
C TYR A 125 -20.48 7.68 -10.51
N GLY A 126 -21.09 7.27 -11.61
CA GLY A 126 -21.08 8.04 -12.86
C GLY A 126 -22.22 9.05 -12.91
N LEU A 127 -22.41 9.66 -14.07
CA LEU A 127 -23.50 10.60 -14.33
C LEU A 127 -24.29 10.17 -15.56
N THR A 128 -25.59 10.48 -15.58
CA THR A 128 -26.42 10.40 -16.79
C THR A 128 -26.99 11.78 -17.05
N ILE A 129 -26.77 12.32 -18.25
CA ILE A 129 -27.21 13.67 -18.63
C ILE A 129 -27.94 13.64 -19.98
N ALA A 130 -28.81 14.61 -20.19
CA ALA A 130 -29.48 14.79 -21.47
C ALA A 130 -28.47 15.16 -22.57
N THR A 131 -28.65 14.56 -23.75
CA THR A 131 -27.90 14.93 -24.96
C THR A 131 -28.79 15.77 -25.88
N GLU A 132 -28.20 16.77 -26.53
CA GLU A 132 -28.87 17.58 -27.54
C GLU A 132 -29.21 16.80 -28.82
N ARG A 133 -28.55 15.65 -29.04
CA ARG A 133 -28.66 14.87 -30.27
C ARG A 133 -29.87 13.93 -30.24
N PRO A 134 -30.84 14.03 -31.17
CA PRO A 134 -31.96 13.12 -31.25
C PRO A 134 -31.52 11.65 -31.38
N GLY A 135 -32.19 10.74 -30.68
CA GLY A 135 -31.89 9.30 -30.72
C GLY A 135 -30.61 8.87 -30.00
N HIS A 136 -29.98 9.75 -29.23
CA HIS A 136 -28.75 9.44 -28.49
C HIS A 136 -28.96 9.44 -26.97
N ARG A 137 -28.02 8.82 -26.24
CA ARG A 137 -27.90 8.88 -24.77
C ARG A 137 -26.49 9.31 -24.39
N MET A 138 -26.35 10.13 -23.35
CA MET A 138 -25.06 10.54 -22.80
C MET A 138 -24.92 10.10 -21.34
N MET A 139 -23.76 9.55 -21.00
CA MET A 139 -23.42 9.14 -19.65
C MET A 139 -21.90 9.24 -19.44
N GLU A 140 -21.51 9.45 -18.19
CA GLU A 140 -20.14 9.36 -17.70
C GLU A 140 -20.00 8.06 -16.89
N THR A 141 -18.93 7.31 -17.12
CA THR A 141 -18.62 6.07 -16.39
C THR A 141 -17.18 6.08 -15.92
N TRP A 142 -16.97 5.52 -14.72
CA TRP A 142 -15.64 5.32 -14.15
C TRP A 142 -15.18 3.90 -14.39
N HIS A 143 -13.91 3.75 -14.76
CA HIS A 143 -13.27 2.46 -15.00
C HIS A 143 -11.97 2.36 -14.17
N PRO A 144 -11.60 1.14 -13.74
CA PRO A 144 -10.31 0.91 -13.07
C PRO A 144 -9.14 1.42 -13.92
N LEU A 145 -8.18 2.06 -13.28
CA LEU A 145 -7.06 2.73 -13.93
C LEU A 145 -5.90 1.76 -14.25
N GLY A 146 -5.46 0.96 -13.28
CA GLY A 146 -4.27 0.12 -13.44
C GLY A 146 -3.52 -0.18 -12.15
N VAL A 147 -2.19 -0.17 -12.27
CA VAL A 147 -1.28 -0.29 -11.12
C VAL A 147 -1.13 1.08 -10.47
N VAL A 148 -1.43 1.17 -9.18
CA VAL A 148 -1.18 2.34 -8.33
C VAL A 148 0.14 2.12 -7.60
N GLY A 149 1.12 2.97 -7.90
CA GLY A 149 2.36 3.04 -7.15
C GLY A 149 2.16 3.87 -5.88
N VAL A 150 2.44 3.30 -4.71
CA VAL A 150 2.37 4.01 -3.43
C VAL A 150 3.78 4.18 -2.91
N ILE A 151 4.19 5.42 -2.63
CA ILE A 151 5.45 5.74 -1.95
C ILE A 151 5.08 6.41 -0.63
N SER A 152 5.33 5.73 0.49
CA SER A 152 5.01 6.26 1.83
C SER A 152 6.26 6.72 2.59
N ALA A 153 6.05 7.71 3.47
CA ALA A 153 7.07 8.20 4.38
C ALA A 153 7.10 7.38 5.69
N PHE A 154 8.12 7.64 6.52
CA PHE A 154 8.34 6.89 7.76
C PHE A 154 7.37 7.27 8.90
N ASN A 155 6.79 8.47 8.87
CA ASN A 155 6.05 9.03 10.02
C ASN A 155 4.63 8.45 10.16
N PHE A 156 4.01 8.04 9.06
CA PHE A 156 2.75 7.30 9.01
C PHE A 156 2.94 6.07 8.12
N PRO A 157 3.69 5.06 8.61
CA PRO A 157 4.16 3.97 7.77
C PRO A 157 3.03 3.03 7.32
N VAL A 158 1.86 3.03 7.96
CA VAL A 158 0.77 2.11 7.63
C VAL A 158 -0.51 2.82 7.20
N ALA A 159 -0.84 3.97 7.78
CA ALA A 159 -2.06 4.70 7.44
C ALA A 159 -2.05 5.22 6.00
N VAL A 160 -0.97 5.88 5.57
CA VAL A 160 -0.85 6.43 4.20
C VAL A 160 -1.01 5.34 3.15
N TRP A 161 -0.41 4.18 3.37
CA TRP A 161 -0.62 3.03 2.48
C TRP A 161 -2.07 2.58 2.50
N SER A 162 -2.67 2.41 3.68
CA SER A 162 -4.05 1.91 3.80
C SER A 162 -5.06 2.81 3.11
N TRP A 163 -4.90 4.14 3.18
CA TRP A 163 -5.78 5.08 2.50
C TRP A 163 -5.75 4.89 0.98
N ASN A 164 -4.54 4.77 0.42
CA ASN A 164 -4.37 4.54 -0.99
C ASN A 164 -4.84 3.14 -1.40
N ALA A 165 -4.47 2.12 -0.64
CA ALA A 165 -4.70 0.72 -0.99
C ALA A 165 -6.18 0.33 -0.88
N ALA A 166 -6.86 0.67 0.21
CA ALA A 166 -8.28 0.35 0.38
C ALA A 166 -9.12 0.95 -0.76
N LEU A 167 -8.86 2.22 -1.10
CA LEU A 167 -9.53 2.92 -2.20
C LEU A 167 -9.15 2.34 -3.57
N ALA A 168 -7.86 2.10 -3.84
CA ALA A 168 -7.40 1.49 -5.08
C ALA A 168 -8.07 0.12 -5.32
N PHE A 169 -8.09 -0.74 -4.31
CA PHE A 169 -8.68 -2.08 -4.44
C PHE A 169 -10.17 -2.02 -4.79
N VAL A 170 -10.97 -1.16 -4.13
CA VAL A 170 -12.40 -1.05 -4.46
C VAL A 170 -12.65 -0.37 -5.81
N CYS A 171 -11.77 0.55 -6.23
CA CYS A 171 -11.76 1.13 -7.58
C CYS A 171 -11.37 0.13 -8.67
N GLY A 172 -10.87 -1.07 -8.32
CA GLY A 172 -10.46 -2.11 -9.27
C GLY A 172 -9.00 -2.03 -9.69
N ASP A 173 -8.21 -1.20 -9.00
CA ASP A 173 -6.78 -1.08 -9.18
C ASP A 173 -6.02 -2.09 -8.32
N VAL A 174 -4.72 -2.23 -8.61
CA VAL A 174 -3.79 -3.05 -7.83
C VAL A 174 -2.67 -2.18 -7.30
N VAL A 175 -1.99 -2.61 -6.24
CA VAL A 175 -1.03 -1.75 -5.52
C VAL A 175 0.38 -2.30 -5.60
N VAL A 176 1.33 -1.45 -5.96
CA VAL A 176 2.76 -1.68 -5.74
C VAL A 176 3.25 -0.64 -4.75
N TRP A 177 3.64 -1.09 -3.56
CA TRP A 177 3.99 -0.22 -2.45
C TRP A 177 5.50 -0.22 -2.20
N LYS A 178 6.12 0.96 -2.27
CA LYS A 178 7.47 1.23 -1.80
C LYS A 178 7.39 1.97 -0.46
N PRO A 179 7.55 1.29 0.69
CA PRO A 179 7.58 1.96 2.00
C PRO A 179 8.88 2.75 2.19
N SER A 180 8.95 3.58 3.23
CA SER A 180 10.22 4.17 3.65
C SER A 180 11.22 3.05 4.01
N GLU A 181 12.47 3.20 3.60
CA GLU A 181 13.58 2.33 4.01
C GLU A 181 13.83 2.37 5.53
N LYS A 182 13.27 3.36 6.23
CA LYS A 182 13.30 3.46 7.69
C LYS A 182 12.22 2.63 8.38
N THR A 183 11.14 2.28 7.67
CA THR A 183 9.99 1.56 8.23
C THR A 183 9.54 0.35 7.39
N PRO A 184 10.45 -0.57 7.01
CA PRO A 184 10.09 -1.70 6.16
C PRO A 184 9.32 -2.83 6.89
N LEU A 185 9.44 -2.98 8.21
CA LEU A 185 8.86 -4.09 8.98
C LEU A 185 7.34 -3.96 9.12
N THR A 186 6.86 -2.75 9.39
CA THR A 186 5.42 -2.43 9.36
C THR A 186 4.82 -2.74 7.98
N ALA A 187 5.55 -2.48 6.89
CA ALA A 187 5.09 -2.81 5.55
C ALA A 187 5.00 -4.32 5.29
N LEU A 188 6.00 -5.09 5.74
CA LEU A 188 5.96 -6.55 5.67
C LEU A 188 4.80 -7.14 6.50
N ALA A 189 4.53 -6.57 7.68
CA ALA A 189 3.39 -6.96 8.50
C ALA A 189 2.05 -6.69 7.82
N CYS A 190 1.87 -5.50 7.24
CA CYS A 190 0.69 -5.16 6.44
C CYS A 190 0.53 -6.10 5.23
N GLU A 191 1.62 -6.46 4.55
CA GLU A 191 1.58 -7.42 3.45
C GLU A 191 1.12 -8.81 3.93
N ALA A 192 1.61 -9.27 5.09
CA ALA A 192 1.22 -10.55 5.67
C ALA A 192 -0.27 -10.58 6.07
N ILE A 193 -0.76 -9.49 6.68
CA ILE A 193 -2.18 -9.28 7.00
C ILE A 193 -3.03 -9.30 5.71
N PHE A 194 -2.63 -8.55 4.68
CA PHE A 194 -3.31 -8.55 3.39
C PHE A 194 -3.35 -9.95 2.78
N LYS A 195 -2.26 -10.71 2.84
CA LYS A 195 -2.20 -12.09 2.34
C LYS A 195 -3.20 -13.01 3.07
N ARG A 196 -3.49 -12.78 4.36
CA ARG A 196 -4.56 -13.52 5.08
C ARG A 196 -5.94 -13.17 4.52
N ALA A 197 -6.24 -11.88 4.37
CA ALA A 197 -7.51 -11.42 3.80
C ALA A 197 -7.72 -11.94 2.37
N ALA A 198 -6.68 -11.88 1.52
CA ALA A 198 -6.72 -12.40 0.16
C ALA A 198 -6.95 -13.92 0.12
N ARG A 199 -6.33 -14.70 1.01
CA ARG A 199 -6.60 -16.14 1.14
C ARG A 199 -8.04 -16.42 1.56
N ARG A 200 -8.59 -15.65 2.51
CA ARG A 200 -10.00 -15.77 2.95
C ARG A 200 -10.98 -15.39 1.85
N PHE A 201 -10.62 -14.41 1.03
CA PHE A 201 -11.42 -13.97 -0.11
C PHE A 201 -11.50 -15.01 -1.24
N GLY A 202 -10.42 -15.76 -1.45
CA GLY A 202 -10.38 -16.89 -2.37
C GLY A 202 -9.85 -16.53 -3.77
N ALA A 203 -10.18 -17.36 -4.76
CA ALA A 203 -9.55 -17.37 -6.07
C ALA A 203 -9.74 -16.07 -6.89
N ASP A 204 -10.74 -15.25 -6.54
CA ASP A 204 -10.96 -13.96 -7.20
C ASP A 204 -9.94 -12.89 -6.82
N ALA A 205 -9.13 -13.08 -5.76
CA ALA A 205 -7.99 -12.21 -5.47
C ALA A 205 -6.75 -12.71 -6.25
N PRO A 206 -6.37 -12.05 -7.36
CA PRO A 206 -5.24 -12.51 -8.16
C PRO A 206 -3.92 -12.35 -7.40
N THR A 207 -3.01 -13.31 -7.61
CA THR A 207 -1.62 -13.16 -7.18
C THR A 207 -1.01 -11.90 -7.75
N GLY A 208 -0.44 -11.05 -6.90
CA GLY A 208 0.15 -9.77 -7.27
C GLY A 208 -0.79 -8.57 -7.13
N LEU A 209 -1.97 -8.74 -6.52
CA LEU A 209 -2.87 -7.63 -6.16
C LEU A 209 -2.20 -6.58 -5.25
N LEU A 210 -1.30 -7.04 -4.37
CA LEU A 210 -0.37 -6.21 -3.61
C LEU A 210 1.06 -6.73 -3.82
N GLN A 211 2.00 -5.82 -4.08
CA GLN A 211 3.44 -6.08 -4.06
C GLN A 211 4.11 -5.04 -3.17
N VAL A 212 5.06 -5.48 -2.32
CA VAL A 212 5.85 -4.58 -1.47
C VAL A 212 7.30 -4.58 -1.92
N LEU A 213 7.83 -3.41 -2.24
CA LEU A 213 9.19 -3.19 -2.72
C LEU A 213 10.08 -2.71 -1.57
N ILE A 214 10.69 -3.63 -0.83
CA ILE A 214 11.66 -3.29 0.22
C ILE A 214 12.95 -2.82 -0.45
N GLY A 215 13.21 -1.52 -0.44
CA GLY A 215 14.37 -0.94 -1.11
C GLY A 215 14.50 0.54 -0.78
N ASP A 216 15.51 1.17 -1.35
CA ASP A 216 15.80 2.59 -1.15
C ASP A 216 15.26 3.44 -2.32
N ARG A 217 15.95 4.53 -2.64
CA ARG A 217 15.66 5.39 -3.77
C ARG A 217 15.56 4.64 -5.09
N VAL A 218 16.39 3.63 -5.35
CA VAL A 218 16.44 2.91 -6.63
C VAL A 218 15.10 2.22 -6.90
N ALA A 219 14.54 1.54 -5.90
CA ALA A 219 13.22 0.90 -6.03
C ALA A 219 12.10 1.93 -6.27
N GLY A 220 12.19 3.09 -5.62
CA GLY A 220 11.26 4.21 -5.83
C GLY A 220 11.34 4.78 -7.25
N GLU A 221 12.53 4.95 -7.80
CA GLU A 221 12.73 5.46 -9.17
C GLU A 221 12.20 4.48 -10.23
N VAL A 222 12.42 3.18 -10.04
CA VAL A 222 11.82 2.14 -10.89
C VAL A 222 10.29 2.27 -10.89
N LEU A 223 9.68 2.39 -9.70
CA LEU A 223 8.22 2.54 -9.58
C LEU A 223 7.70 3.82 -10.25
N VAL A 224 8.41 4.95 -10.09
CA VAL A 224 8.03 6.26 -10.65
C VAL A 224 8.13 6.27 -12.17
N ASP A 225 9.14 5.63 -12.77
CA ASP A 225 9.35 5.68 -14.22
C ASP A 225 8.64 4.55 -14.98
N HIS A 226 8.09 3.54 -14.29
CA HIS A 226 7.55 2.37 -14.96
C HIS A 226 6.31 2.70 -15.82
N PRO A 227 6.29 2.36 -17.12
CA PRO A 227 5.21 2.74 -18.03
C PRO A 227 3.85 2.08 -17.69
N LYS A 228 3.87 0.95 -16.97
CA LYS A 228 2.64 0.25 -16.53
C LYS A 228 2.02 0.80 -15.25
N VAL A 229 2.59 1.86 -14.67
CA VAL A 229 2.10 2.51 -13.44
C VAL A 229 1.49 3.86 -13.80
N PRO A 230 0.18 3.90 -14.14
CA PRO A 230 -0.49 5.12 -14.59
C PRO A 230 -0.73 6.16 -13.48
N LEU A 231 -0.65 5.77 -12.20
CA LEU A 231 -0.79 6.66 -11.05
C LEU A 231 0.28 6.36 -10.01
N VAL A 232 0.95 7.39 -9.53
CA VAL A 232 1.78 7.31 -8.34
C VAL A 232 1.26 8.27 -7.27
N SER A 233 0.96 7.71 -6.10
CA SER A 233 0.69 8.45 -4.87
C SER A 233 1.96 8.51 -4.04
N ALA A 234 2.52 9.70 -3.86
CA ALA A 234 3.78 9.90 -3.18
C ALA A 234 3.64 10.88 -2.01
N THR A 235 3.93 10.38 -0.82
CA THR A 235 3.96 11.16 0.41
C THR A 235 5.41 11.32 0.89
N GLY A 236 5.83 12.55 1.16
CA GLY A 236 7.17 12.83 1.65
C GLY A 236 7.54 14.31 1.59
N SER A 237 8.82 14.61 1.36
CA SER A 237 9.30 16.00 1.37
C SER A 237 8.95 16.77 0.09
N THR A 238 8.86 18.10 0.18
CA THR A 238 8.74 18.99 -1.00
C THR A 238 9.87 18.76 -2.02
N ARG A 239 11.08 18.41 -1.57
CA ARG A 239 12.20 18.03 -2.45
C ARG A 239 11.84 16.81 -3.30
N MET A 240 11.31 15.75 -2.68
CA MET A 240 10.88 14.54 -3.39
C MET A 240 9.78 14.86 -4.42
N GLY A 241 8.82 15.72 -4.08
CA GLY A 241 7.77 16.13 -5.01
C GLY A 241 8.28 16.84 -6.27
N ARG A 242 9.33 17.69 -6.15
CA ARG A 242 9.98 18.35 -7.29
C ARG A 242 10.67 17.36 -8.24
N GLU A 243 11.02 16.17 -7.75
CA GLU A 243 11.65 15.12 -8.57
C GLU A 243 10.59 14.18 -9.18
N VAL A 244 9.61 13.74 -8.38
CA VAL A 244 8.59 12.76 -8.78
C VAL A 244 7.58 13.36 -9.76
N GLY A 245 7.01 14.53 -9.46
CA GLY A 245 5.96 15.14 -10.28
C GLY A 245 6.35 15.32 -11.76
N PRO A 246 7.49 15.96 -12.07
CA PRO A 246 7.94 16.12 -13.46
C PRO A 246 8.24 14.81 -14.19
N ARG A 247 8.74 13.77 -13.49
CA ARG A 247 9.00 12.45 -14.11
C ARG A 247 7.68 11.77 -14.52
N LEU A 248 6.66 11.82 -13.68
CA LEU A 248 5.33 11.30 -13.99
C LEU A 248 4.69 12.06 -15.16
N ALA A 249 4.75 13.40 -15.13
CA ALA A 249 4.18 14.24 -16.18
C ALA A 249 4.82 13.98 -17.56
N LYS A 250 6.14 13.75 -17.62
CA LYS A 250 6.86 13.42 -18.87
C LYS A 250 6.33 12.18 -19.59
N ARG A 251 5.75 11.24 -18.84
CA ARG A 251 5.17 9.99 -19.37
C ARG A 251 3.64 9.93 -19.27
N PHE A 252 3.00 11.09 -19.11
CA PHE A 252 1.54 11.25 -18.98
C PHE A 252 0.89 10.42 -17.85
N ALA A 253 1.65 10.15 -16.78
CA ALA A 253 1.11 9.51 -15.60
C ALA A 253 0.50 10.53 -14.63
N ARG A 254 -0.50 10.08 -13.87
CA ARG A 254 -1.13 10.87 -12.81
C ARG A 254 -0.30 10.84 -11.54
N ALA A 255 -0.42 11.91 -10.75
CA ALA A 255 0.26 12.06 -9.47
C ALA A 255 -0.74 12.46 -8.38
N VAL A 256 -0.60 11.87 -7.20
CA VAL A 256 -1.14 12.40 -5.94
C VAL A 256 0.07 12.72 -5.08
N LEU A 257 0.26 13.99 -4.71
CA LEU A 257 1.49 14.47 -4.06
C LEU A 257 1.16 15.13 -2.72
N GLU A 258 1.57 14.48 -1.63
CA GLU A 258 1.40 14.97 -0.26
C GLU A 258 2.78 15.31 0.33
N LEU A 259 3.13 16.61 0.36
CA LEU A 259 4.54 17.07 0.33
C LEU A 259 5.02 17.87 1.57
N GLY A 260 4.40 17.66 2.73
CA GLY A 260 4.66 18.40 3.98
C GLY A 260 3.80 19.67 4.12
N GLY A 261 3.97 20.39 5.23
CA GLY A 261 3.26 21.64 5.54
C GLY A 261 4.07 22.51 6.51
N ASN A 262 3.85 23.83 6.47
CA ASN A 262 4.46 24.84 7.34
C ASN A 262 3.40 25.87 7.71
#